data_AF-A0A0G1HPN4-F1
#
_entry.id   AF-A0A0G1HPN4-F1
#
_cell.length_a   1.000
_cell.length_b   1.000
_cell.length_c   1.000
_cell.angle_alpha   90.00
_cell.angle_beta   90.00
_cell.angle_gamma   90.00
#
_symmetry.space_group_name_H-M   'P 1'
#
loop_
_entity.id
_entity.type
_entity.pdbx_description
1 polymer ?
#
loop_
_entity_poly.entity_id
_entity_poly.type
_entity_poly.pdbx_seq_one_letter_code
_entity_poly.pdbx_strand_id
1 'polypeptide(L)'
;TFAPEPITGINAVVVPYTNAFENGYFSGNVGIGTTTPEAKLEVNGGVRLNTTDARPGCDDSKRGMLWFTNGGTGNDDLQICMKTGATPTWKNL
;
A
#
# COMPACT_ATOMS: atom_id res chain seq x y z
N THR A 1 25.50 -25.26 23.87
CA THR A 1 25.98 -24.23 22.92
C THR A 1 24.93 -24.10 21.84
N PHE A 2 24.29 -22.93 21.71
CA PHE A 2 23.39 -22.67 20.57
C PHE A 2 24.27 -22.39 19.35
N ALA A 3 24.26 -23.27 18.36
CA ALA A 3 24.79 -22.95 17.04
C ALA A 3 23.68 -22.20 16.30
N PRO A 4 23.88 -20.95 15.82
CA PRO A 4 22.89 -20.30 15.00
C PRO A 4 22.83 -21.00 13.63
N GLU A 5 21.62 -21.37 13.19
CA GLU A 5 21.39 -21.81 11.81
C GLU A 5 21.65 -20.63 10.85
N PRO A 6 22.31 -20.84 9.71
CA PRO A 6 22.53 -19.78 8.74
C PRO A 6 21.19 -19.29 8.18
N ILE A 7 20.90 -18.00 8.38
CA ILE A 7 19.71 -17.36 7.83
C ILE A 7 19.93 -17.14 6.33
N THR A 8 19.60 -18.15 5.51
CA THR A 8 19.68 -18.04 4.05
C THR A 8 18.47 -17.28 3.49
N GLY A 9 18.73 -16.24 2.70
CA GLY A 9 17.69 -15.48 1.98
C GLY A 9 17.57 -14.00 2.34
N ILE A 10 18.43 -13.49 3.22
CA ILE A 10 18.48 -12.05 3.53
C ILE A 10 19.47 -11.34 2.60
N ASN A 11 18.95 -10.54 1.66
CA ASN A 11 19.71 -9.49 0.95
C ASN A 11 19.83 -8.22 1.82
N ALA A 12 20.00 -8.34 3.13
CA ALA A 12 20.20 -7.16 3.98
C ALA A 12 21.69 -6.86 4.09
N VAL A 13 22.09 -5.77 3.44
CA VAL A 13 23.22 -4.99 3.91
C VAL A 13 22.85 -4.55 5.33
N VAL A 14 23.62 -4.98 6.33
CA VAL A 14 23.53 -4.42 7.68
C VAL A 14 24.12 -3.01 7.61
N VAL A 15 23.29 -2.01 7.37
CA VAL A 15 23.71 -0.60 7.40
C VAL A 15 23.53 -0.10 8.84
N PRO A 16 24.62 0.20 9.58
CA PRO A 16 24.49 0.78 10.89
C PRO A 16 24.12 2.26 10.72
N TYR A 17 22.97 2.65 11.25
CA TYR A 17 22.56 4.06 11.40
C TYR A 17 22.27 4.87 10.12
N THR A 18 21.57 4.27 9.17
CA THR A 18 20.49 4.98 8.47
C THR A 18 19.33 4.01 8.31
N ASN A 19 18.11 4.51 8.35
CA ASN A 19 16.87 3.86 7.95
C ASN A 19 16.97 3.18 6.57
N ALA A 20 17.66 2.04 6.46
CA ALA A 20 17.91 1.32 5.21
C ALA A 20 16.63 0.77 4.52
N PHE A 21 15.47 0.95 5.13
CA PHE A 21 14.15 0.78 4.53
C PHE A 21 13.47 2.13 4.27
N GLU A 22 14.22 3.12 3.77
CA GLU A 22 13.72 4.49 3.62
C GLU A 22 12.59 4.58 2.58
N ASN A 23 12.60 3.69 1.60
CA ASN A 23 11.60 3.60 0.56
C ASN A 23 11.30 2.12 0.34
N GLY A 24 10.13 1.65 0.74
CA GLY A 24 9.64 0.28 0.53
C GLY A 24 9.39 -0.03 -0.95
N TYR A 25 10.40 0.15 -1.79
CA TYR A 25 10.36 -0.14 -3.21
C TYR A 25 10.63 -1.63 -3.44
N PHE A 26 9.65 -2.32 -4.01
CA PHE A 26 9.74 -3.70 -4.42
C PHE A 26 9.85 -3.77 -5.94
N SER A 27 10.94 -4.34 -6.45
CA SER A 27 11.13 -4.53 -7.91
C SER A 27 10.25 -5.64 -8.49
N GLY A 28 9.74 -6.54 -7.63
CA GLY A 28 8.89 -7.69 -7.98
C GLY A 28 7.44 -7.55 -7.49
N ASN A 29 6.71 -8.66 -7.54
CA ASN A 29 5.36 -8.75 -6.98
C ASN A 29 5.42 -8.84 -5.45
N VAL A 30 4.47 -8.20 -4.77
CA VAL A 30 4.32 -8.27 -3.31
C VAL A 30 3.12 -9.14 -2.97
N GLY A 31 3.37 -10.27 -2.33
CA GLY A 31 2.35 -11.17 -1.78
C GLY A 31 2.20 -10.97 -0.27
N ILE A 32 0.97 -10.77 0.20
CA ILE A 32 0.63 -10.78 1.64
C ILE A 32 -0.25 -12.00 1.89
N GLY A 33 0.26 -12.98 2.65
CA GLY A 33 -0.43 -14.25 2.89
C GLY A 33 -0.38 -15.25 1.70
N THR A 34 0.42 -14.96 0.68
CA THR A 34 0.68 -15.81 -0.49
C THR A 34 2.16 -15.77 -0.84
N THR A 35 2.73 -16.90 -1.26
CA THR A 35 4.14 -17.01 -1.68
C THR A 35 4.33 -16.95 -3.19
N THR A 36 3.23 -17.03 -3.95
CA THR A 36 3.23 -17.05 -5.42
C THR A 36 2.25 -16.01 -5.97
N PRO A 37 2.48 -14.70 -5.75
CA PRO A 37 1.58 -13.65 -6.21
C PRO A 37 1.55 -13.55 -7.75
N GLU A 38 0.35 -13.59 -8.32
CA GLU A 38 0.10 -13.51 -9.78
C GLU A 38 0.01 -12.06 -10.27
N ALA A 39 -0.24 -11.11 -9.36
CA ALA A 39 -0.29 -9.68 -9.63
C ALA A 39 0.79 -8.91 -8.87
N LYS A 40 1.01 -7.64 -9.25
CA LYS A 40 2.01 -6.76 -8.61
C LYS A 40 1.78 -6.59 -7.11
N LEU A 41 0.52 -6.59 -6.69
CA LEU A 41 0.11 -6.67 -5.29
C LEU A 41 -1.00 -7.71 -5.20
N GLU A 42 -0.80 -8.74 -4.38
CA GLU A 42 -1.80 -9.75 -4.08
C GLU A 42 -1.90 -9.95 -2.56
N VAL A 43 -3.12 -9.87 -2.04
CA VAL A 43 -3.41 -10.09 -0.62
C VAL A 43 -4.35 -11.29 -0.52
N ASN A 44 -3.86 -12.39 0.03
CA ASN A 44 -4.68 -13.55 0.36
C ASN A 44 -5.31 -13.32 1.74
N GLY A 45 -6.33 -12.46 1.77
CA GLY A 45 -7.00 -12.00 2.99
C GLY A 45 -7.69 -10.66 2.79
N GLY A 46 -8.11 -10.04 3.89
CA GLY A 46 -8.72 -8.71 3.88
C GLY A 46 -7.69 -7.58 4.00
N VAL A 47 -7.99 -6.43 3.38
CA VAL A 47 -7.23 -5.18 3.55
C VAL A 47 -8.04 -4.25 4.46
N ARG A 48 -7.48 -3.91 5.63
CA ARG A 48 -8.07 -2.90 6.53
C ARG A 48 -7.46 -1.53 6.20
N LEU A 49 -8.29 -0.61 5.71
CA LEU A 49 -7.91 0.78 5.45
C LEU A 49 -8.30 1.64 6.67
N ASN A 50 -7.31 2.14 7.41
CA ASN A 50 -7.52 3.03 8.55
C ASN A 50 -7.01 4.43 8.21
N THR A 51 -7.81 5.18 7.46
CA THR A 51 -7.45 6.52 6.98
C THR A 51 -7.72 7.56 8.06
N THR A 52 -6.71 7.86 8.87
CA THR A 52 -6.74 8.97 9.83
C THR A 52 -6.24 10.29 9.25
N ASP A 53 -5.52 10.20 8.13
CA ASP A 53 -4.98 11.36 7.43
C ASP A 53 -6.05 12.10 6.63
N ALA A 54 -5.78 13.38 6.35
CA ALA A 54 -6.65 14.18 5.50
C ALA A 54 -6.75 13.58 4.09
N ARG A 55 -7.97 13.52 3.56
CA ARG A 55 -8.21 13.04 2.19
C ARG A 55 -7.40 13.87 1.18
N PRO A 56 -6.54 13.25 0.35
CA PRO A 56 -5.75 13.98 -0.63
C PRO A 56 -6.65 14.58 -1.72
N GLY A 57 -6.16 15.67 -2.33
CA GLY A 57 -6.79 16.21 -3.54
C GLY A 57 -6.79 15.17 -4.67
N CYS A 58 -7.87 15.09 -5.45
CA CYS A 58 -7.88 14.29 -6.67
C CYS A 58 -7.41 15.17 -7.83
N ASP A 59 -6.18 14.93 -8.30
CA ASP A 59 -5.57 15.62 -9.43
C ASP A 59 -4.97 14.61 -10.42
N ASP A 60 -4.39 15.12 -11.50
CA ASP A 60 -3.91 14.28 -12.60
C ASP A 60 -2.77 13.32 -12.19
N SER A 61 -1.99 13.66 -11.15
CA SER A 61 -0.90 12.81 -10.61
C SER A 61 -1.39 11.72 -9.66
N LYS A 62 -2.63 11.81 -9.17
CA LYS A 62 -3.20 10.89 -8.17
C LYS A 62 -4.37 10.07 -8.71
N ARG A 63 -4.57 10.06 -10.03
CA ARG A 63 -5.63 9.26 -10.67
C ARG A 63 -5.41 7.76 -10.40
N GLY A 64 -6.52 7.03 -10.25
CA GLY A 64 -6.51 5.61 -9.93
C GLY A 64 -6.28 5.30 -8.45
N MET A 65 -6.06 6.32 -7.61
CA MET A 65 -6.00 6.12 -6.17
C MET A 65 -7.36 5.64 -5.64
N LEU A 66 -7.35 4.50 -4.96
CA LEU A 66 -8.43 4.05 -4.10
C LEU A 66 -8.29 4.77 -2.75
N TRP A 67 -9.38 5.33 -2.25
CA TRP A 67 -9.40 6.02 -0.96
C TRP A 67 -10.62 5.59 -0.16
N PHE A 68 -10.40 5.39 1.14
CA PHE A 68 -11.46 5.18 2.11
C PHE A 68 -11.60 6.45 2.93
N THR A 69 -12.81 6.95 3.13
CA THR A 69 -13.07 8.09 4.02
C THR A 69 -13.81 7.56 5.24
N ASN A 70 -13.21 7.73 6.43
CA ASN A 70 -13.88 7.41 7.69
C ASN A 70 -14.92 8.49 7.99
N GLY A 71 -16.20 8.10 8.07
CA GLY A 71 -17.32 8.99 8.35
C GLY A 71 -17.48 9.35 9.83
N GLY A 72 -16.64 8.81 10.71
CA GLY A 72 -16.75 8.93 12.16
C GLY A 72 -18.00 8.23 12.67
N THR A 73 -19.01 9.02 13.04
CA THR A 73 -20.34 8.51 13.41
C THR A 73 -21.29 8.40 12.22
N GLY A 74 -20.90 8.90 11.05
CA GLY A 74 -21.62 8.79 9.78
C GLY A 74 -21.21 7.56 8.97
N ASN A 75 -21.63 7.53 7.70
CA ASN A 75 -21.25 6.46 6.78
C ASN A 75 -19.80 6.63 6.32
N ASP A 76 -19.13 5.51 6.11
CA ASP A 76 -17.85 5.47 5.42
C ASP A 76 -18.05 5.47 3.91
N ASP A 77 -17.12 6.08 3.18
CA ASP A 77 -17.12 6.10 1.71
C ASP A 77 -15.90 5.36 1.14
N LEU A 78 -16.12 4.48 0.16
CA LEU A 78 -15.06 3.98 -0.72
C LEU A 78 -15.09 4.77 -2.03
N GLN A 79 -13.94 5.32 -2.42
CA GLN A 79 -13.84 6.25 -3.54
C GLN A 79 -12.65 5.95 -4.43
N ILE A 80 -12.75 6.31 -5.71
CA ILE A 80 -11.60 6.30 -6.64
C ILE A 80 -11.42 7.69 -7.24
N CYS A 81 -10.18 8.18 -7.31
CA CYS A 81 -9.85 9.40 -8.05
C CYS A 81 -9.85 9.09 -9.55
N MET A 82 -10.89 9.55 -10.26
CA MET A 82 -11.11 9.23 -11.67
C MET A 82 -11.27 10.48 -12.52
N LYS A 83 -10.78 10.44 -13.76
CA LYS A 83 -10.99 11.51 -14.75
C LYS A 83 -12.02 11.09 -15.80
N THR A 84 -13.19 11.73 -15.74
CA THR A 84 -14.25 11.61 -16.75
C THR A 84 -14.54 13.01 -17.31
N GLY A 85 -13.64 13.50 -18.18
CA GLY A 85 -13.67 14.88 -18.70
C GLY A 85 -12.36 15.64 -18.45
N ALA A 86 -12.45 16.95 -18.23
CA ALA A 86 -11.28 17.84 -18.15
C ALA A 86 -10.52 17.73 -16.81
N THR A 87 -11.20 17.53 -15.68
CA THR A 87 -10.61 17.48 -14.34
C THR A 87 -10.93 16.15 -13.63
N PRO A 88 -9.94 15.52 -12.96
CA PRO A 88 -10.20 14.39 -12.07
C PRO A 88 -11.09 14.78 -10.91
N THR A 89 -11.94 13.85 -10.49
CA THR A 89 -12.80 13.99 -9.32
C THR A 89 -12.89 12.66 -8.58
N TRP A 90 -13.10 12.72 -7.26
CA TRP A 90 -13.43 11.53 -6.46
C TRP A 90 -14.81 11.02 -6.89
N LYS A 91 -14.90 9.72 -7.17
CA LYS A 91 -16.14 9.01 -7.46
C LYS A 91 -16.41 8.02 -6.33
N ASN A 92 -17.60 8.10 -5.74
CA ASN A 92 -18.07 7.09 -4.80
C ASN A 92 -18.37 5.81 -5.58
N LEU A 93 -17.97 4.68 -5.02
CA LEU A 93 -18.32 3.35 -5.51
C LEU A 93 -19.64 2.87 -4.90
#